data_AF-G4XTW7-F1
#
_entry.id   AF-G4XTW7-F1
#
_cell.length_a   1.000
_cell.length_b   1.000
_cell.length_c   1.000
_cell.angle_alpha   90.00
_cell.angle_beta   90.00
_cell.angle_gamma   90.00
#
_symmetry.space_group_name_H-M   'P 1'
#
loop_
_entity.id
_entity.type
_entity.pdbx_description
1 polymer ?
#
loop_
_entity_poly.entity_id
_entity_poly.type
_entity_poly.pdbx_seq_one_letter_code
_entity_poly.pdbx_strand_id
1 'polypeptide(L)'
;KIKENNMIKKLGDFYKSYIERNEYYNKNINGDDGLTYKAIIDKKKDLMDMNISEIFKLEAPFNILYFLYYAYNYDYWDCAKNSNYANSFVNQFNDLNNDPNNKENSSYNKLLSILSDDYNNLQKKCTNFPFLPVYPRSFSIKVTLIPITFIFVAIP
;
A
#
# COMPACT_ATOMS: atom_id res chain seq x y z
N LYS A 1 0.44 -5.56 26.52
CA LYS A 1 1.31 -6.41 25.67
C LYS A 1 0.40 -7.30 24.85
N ILE A 2 0.28 -7.10 23.54
CA ILE A 2 -0.50 -7.99 22.66
C ILE A 2 0.24 -9.33 22.66
N LYS A 3 -0.43 -10.43 23.00
CA LYS A 3 0.15 -11.77 22.87
C LYS A 3 0.24 -12.09 21.38
N GLU A 4 1.44 -12.34 20.88
CA GLU A 4 1.61 -12.88 19.53
C GLU A 4 0.86 -14.22 19.42
N ASN A 5 -0.10 -14.28 18.51
CA ASN A 5 -0.73 -15.53 18.12
C ASN A 5 0.00 -16.06 16.89
N ASN A 6 1.05 -16.85 17.11
CA ASN A 6 1.91 -17.41 16.07
C ASN A 6 1.19 -18.30 15.05
N MET A 7 -0.09 -18.61 15.28
CA MET A 7 -0.89 -19.45 14.38
C MET A 7 -1.52 -18.66 13.22
N ILE A 8 -1.71 -17.34 13.35
CA ILE A 8 -2.44 -16.56 12.36
C ILE A 8 -1.43 -15.81 11.49
N LYS A 9 -1.20 -16.36 10.30
CA LYS A 9 -0.20 -15.82 9.36
C LYS A 9 -0.83 -15.03 8.22
N LYS A 10 -2.06 -15.38 7.84
CA LYS A 10 -2.80 -14.74 6.76
C LYS A 10 -4.01 -13.96 7.26
N LEU A 11 -4.39 -12.93 6.50
CA LEU A 11 -5.58 -12.14 6.79
C LEU A 11 -6.86 -13.00 6.77
N GLY A 12 -6.94 -13.97 5.85
CA GLY A 12 -8.05 -14.91 5.78
C GLY A 12 -8.21 -15.79 7.02
N ASP A 13 -7.09 -16.18 7.66
CA ASP A 13 -7.12 -16.98 8.89
C ASP A 13 -7.65 -16.13 10.06
N PHE A 14 -7.22 -14.87 10.14
CA PHE A 14 -7.75 -13.90 11.10
C PHE A 14 -9.26 -13.72 10.90
N TYR A 15 -9.68 -13.51 9.66
CA TYR A 15 -11.09 -13.30 9.31
C TYR A 15 -11.96 -14.49 9.74
N LYS A 16 -11.58 -15.72 9.38
CA LYS A 16 -12.31 -16.94 9.76
C LYS A 16 -12.38 -17.12 11.28
N SER A 17 -11.27 -16.85 11.97
CA SER A 17 -11.16 -17.11 13.40
C SER A 17 -11.93 -16.11 14.27
N TYR A 18 -12.00 -14.84 13.86
CA TYR A 18 -12.50 -13.76 14.74
C TYR A 18 -13.66 -12.95 14.16
N ILE A 19 -13.90 -13.00 12.85
CA ILE A 19 -14.88 -12.15 12.18
C ILE A 19 -16.05 -12.97 11.65
N GLU A 20 -15.77 -14.05 10.92
CA GLU A 20 -16.80 -14.82 10.20
C GLU A 20 -17.94 -15.31 11.10
N ARG A 21 -17.61 -15.78 12.31
CA ARG A 21 -18.57 -16.31 13.30
C ARG A 21 -18.97 -15.31 14.38
N ASN A 22 -18.47 -14.08 14.31
CA ASN A 22 -18.71 -13.10 15.34
C ASN A 22 -20.00 -12.31 15.03
N GLU A 23 -21.03 -12.52 15.87
CA GLU A 23 -22.35 -11.94 15.68
C GLU A 23 -22.34 -10.41 15.58
N TYR A 24 -21.39 -9.72 16.23
CA TYR A 24 -21.28 -8.26 16.15
C TYR A 24 -20.94 -7.77 14.74
N TYR A 25 -20.21 -8.56 13.93
CA TYR A 25 -19.88 -8.21 12.55
C TYR A 25 -21.02 -8.51 11.57
N ASN A 26 -22.02 -9.29 12.01
CA ASN A 26 -23.25 -9.58 11.28
C ASN A 26 -24.38 -8.60 11.61
N LYS A 27 -24.18 -7.70 12.57
CA LYS A 27 -25.13 -6.62 12.85
C LYS A 27 -25.03 -5.56 11.76
N ASN A 28 -26.18 -5.02 11.37
CA ASN A 28 -26.25 -3.94 10.41
C ASN A 28 -25.66 -2.66 11.00
N ILE A 29 -24.91 -1.92 10.19
CA ILE A 29 -24.25 -0.69 10.63
C ILE A 29 -25.28 0.45 10.77
N ASN A 30 -26.29 0.52 9.89
CA ASN A 30 -27.27 1.62 9.83
C ASN A 30 -28.73 1.09 9.77
N GLY A 31 -29.25 0.58 10.89
CA GLY A 31 -30.64 0.12 10.98
C GLY A 31 -30.92 -1.21 10.25
N ASP A 32 -32.20 -1.59 10.15
CA ASP A 32 -32.60 -2.96 9.77
C ASP A 32 -32.29 -3.36 8.31
N ASP A 33 -32.00 -2.40 7.43
CA ASP A 33 -31.63 -2.63 6.01
C ASP A 33 -30.16 -2.26 5.67
N GLY A 34 -29.35 -1.92 6.67
CA GLY A 34 -27.96 -1.48 6.46
C GLY A 34 -26.99 -2.63 6.14
N LEU A 35 -25.90 -2.33 5.43
CA LEU A 35 -24.79 -3.29 5.26
C LEU A 35 -24.20 -3.71 6.62
N THR A 36 -23.77 -4.96 6.71
CA THR A 36 -22.99 -5.45 7.85
C THR A 36 -21.49 -5.22 7.62
N TYR A 37 -20.71 -5.13 8.69
CA TYR A 37 -19.24 -5.09 8.57
C TYR A 37 -18.72 -6.31 7.82
N LYS A 38 -19.30 -7.49 8.08
CA LYS A 38 -18.97 -8.72 7.38
C LYS A 38 -19.19 -8.60 5.86
N ALA A 39 -20.32 -8.04 5.43
CA ALA A 39 -20.62 -7.85 4.01
C ALA A 39 -19.64 -6.90 3.32
N ILE A 40 -19.17 -5.87 4.03
CA ILE A 40 -18.13 -4.95 3.50
C ILE A 40 -16.81 -5.68 3.34
N ILE A 41 -16.38 -6.44 4.35
CA ILE A 41 -15.11 -7.19 4.33
C ILE A 41 -15.16 -8.29 3.26
N ASP A 42 -16.30 -8.96 3.09
CA ASP A 42 -16.50 -10.00 2.08
C ASP A 42 -16.31 -9.47 0.63
N LYS A 43 -16.49 -8.17 0.40
CA LYS A 43 -16.19 -7.53 -0.90
C LYS A 43 -14.70 -7.32 -1.14
N LYS A 44 -13.85 -7.49 -0.12
CA LYS A 44 -12.38 -7.36 -0.16
C LYS A 44 -11.69 -8.71 0.02
N LYS A 45 -12.37 -9.80 -0.36
CA LYS A 45 -11.83 -11.17 -0.27
C LYS A 45 -10.53 -11.37 -1.04
N ASP A 46 -10.29 -10.56 -2.07
CA ASP A 46 -9.05 -10.57 -2.84
C ASP A 46 -7.82 -10.13 -2.02
N LEU A 47 -8.00 -9.58 -0.82
CA LEU A 47 -6.91 -9.26 0.12
C LEU A 47 -6.63 -10.39 1.12
N MET A 48 -7.49 -11.41 1.22
CA MET A 48 -7.45 -12.42 2.29
C MET A 48 -6.24 -13.35 2.23
N ASP A 49 -5.66 -13.52 1.03
CA ASP A 49 -4.49 -14.37 0.83
C ASP A 49 -3.17 -13.72 1.30
N MET A 50 -3.21 -12.43 1.66
CA MET A 50 -2.04 -11.67 2.09
C MET A 50 -1.53 -12.15 3.45
N ASN A 51 -0.21 -12.24 3.57
CA ASN A 51 0.40 -12.47 4.87
C ASN A 51 0.26 -11.22 5.74
N ILE A 52 -0.05 -11.39 7.01
CA ILE A 52 -0.18 -10.30 7.97
C ILE A 52 1.13 -9.50 8.06
N SER A 53 2.28 -10.18 7.96
CA SER A 53 3.59 -9.52 7.92
C SER A 53 3.78 -8.60 6.72
N GLU A 54 3.14 -8.87 5.58
CA GLU A 54 3.16 -7.99 4.41
C GLU A 54 2.29 -6.75 4.63
N ILE A 55 1.12 -6.92 5.27
CA ILE A 55 0.24 -5.82 5.65
C ILE A 55 0.97 -4.83 6.57
N PHE A 56 1.70 -5.34 7.57
CA PHE A 56 2.43 -4.49 8.51
C PHE A 56 3.52 -3.63 7.86
N LYS A 57 4.05 -4.01 6.69
CA LYS A 57 4.98 -3.14 5.95
C LYS A 57 4.32 -1.85 5.45
N LEU A 58 3.02 -1.89 5.20
CA LEU A 58 2.22 -0.77 4.69
C LEU A 58 1.76 0.19 5.81
N GLU A 59 1.87 -0.23 7.08
CA GLU A 59 1.33 0.51 8.23
C GLU A 59 1.95 1.90 8.37
N ALA A 60 3.28 2.00 8.37
CA ALA A 60 3.95 3.28 8.56
C ALA A 60 3.65 4.29 7.43
N PRO A 61 3.73 3.92 6.14
CA PRO A 61 3.32 4.81 5.05
C PRO A 61 1.85 5.18 5.09
N PHE A 62 0.96 4.24 5.42
CA PHE A 62 -0.46 4.53 5.61
C PHE A 62 -0.70 5.56 6.71
N ASN A 63 -0.05 5.41 7.87
CA ASN A 63 -0.18 6.33 8.99
C ASN A 63 0.31 7.75 8.65
N ILE A 64 1.41 7.85 7.89
CA ILE A 64 1.91 9.15 7.39
C ILE A 64 0.87 9.79 6.46
N LEU A 65 0.34 9.03 5.49
CA LEU A 65 -0.66 9.54 4.56
C LEU A 65 -1.95 9.97 5.28
N TYR A 66 -2.42 9.16 6.24
CA TYR A 66 -3.55 9.50 7.11
C TYR A 66 -3.31 10.80 7.88
N PHE A 67 -2.13 10.97 8.50
CA PHE A 67 -1.77 12.20 9.20
C PHE A 67 -1.81 13.41 8.27
N LEU A 68 -1.28 13.30 7.06
CA LEU A 68 -1.30 14.41 6.10
C LEU A 68 -2.74 14.79 5.70
N TYR A 69 -3.63 13.82 5.50
CA TYR A 69 -5.06 14.07 5.26
C TYR A 69 -5.78 14.64 6.49
N TYR A 70 -5.39 14.24 7.69
CA TYR A 70 -5.92 14.81 8.93
C TYR A 70 -5.51 16.29 9.08
N ALA A 71 -4.22 16.58 8.93
CA ALA A 71 -3.68 17.93 8.96
C ALA A 71 -4.31 18.84 7.90
N TYR A 72 -4.73 18.27 6.75
CA TYR A 72 -5.48 18.98 5.72
C TYR A 72 -6.82 19.52 6.19
N ASN A 73 -7.54 18.73 6.99
CA ASN A 73 -8.91 19.05 7.35
C ASN A 73 -9.01 19.86 8.65
N TYR A 74 -8.02 19.77 9.55
CA TYR A 74 -8.13 20.31 10.91
C TYR A 74 -7.23 21.53 11.22
N ASP A 75 -6.07 21.67 10.57
CA ASP A 75 -5.17 22.81 10.79
C ASP A 75 -5.30 23.84 9.66
N TYR A 76 -4.85 25.08 9.92
CA TYR A 76 -4.59 26.05 8.86
C TYR A 76 -3.53 25.44 7.93
N TRP A 77 -4.00 24.83 6.85
CA TRP A 77 -3.22 23.94 5.98
C TRP A 77 -1.96 24.62 5.45
N ASP A 78 -0.81 24.09 5.88
CA ASP A 78 0.50 24.54 5.44
C ASP A 78 1.30 23.34 4.90
N CYS A 79 1.29 23.21 3.57
CA CYS A 79 2.07 22.19 2.86
C CYS A 79 3.57 22.28 3.19
N ALA A 80 4.11 23.47 3.44
CA ALA A 80 5.54 23.62 3.69
C ALA A 80 5.91 22.96 5.04
N LYS A 81 5.09 23.14 6.08
CA LYS A 81 5.31 22.50 7.40
C LYS A 81 5.25 20.98 7.35
N ASN A 82 4.42 20.43 6.46
CA ASN A 82 4.20 18.98 6.35
C ASN A 82 5.08 18.30 5.29
N SER A 83 5.94 19.05 4.60
CA SER A 83 6.82 18.54 3.55
C SER A 83 7.75 17.41 4.03
N ASN A 84 8.22 17.45 5.27
CA ASN A 84 9.05 16.40 5.86
C ASN A 84 8.33 15.05 5.94
N TYR A 85 7.05 15.05 6.32
CA TYR A 85 6.22 13.84 6.33
C TYR A 85 5.97 13.33 4.91
N ALA A 86 5.70 14.22 3.97
CA ALA A 86 5.55 13.85 2.56
C ALA A 86 6.83 13.25 1.96
N ASN A 87 8.02 13.77 2.30
CA ASN A 87 9.32 13.19 1.93
C ASN A 87 9.51 11.79 2.56
N SER A 88 9.17 11.63 3.84
CA SER A 88 9.23 10.33 4.52
C SER A 88 8.32 9.29 3.85
N PHE A 89 7.11 9.70 3.46
CA PHE A 89 6.21 8.85 2.68
C PHE A 89 6.84 8.40 1.37
N VAL A 90 7.36 9.32 0.55
CA VAL A 90 7.96 8.99 -0.76
C VAL A 90 9.13 8.02 -0.61
N ASN A 91 10.00 8.24 0.39
CA ASN A 91 11.14 7.35 0.65
C ASN A 91 10.68 5.94 1.02
N GLN A 92 9.74 5.80 1.96
CA GLN A 92 9.23 4.49 2.35
C GLN A 92 8.44 3.83 1.22
N PHE A 93 7.68 4.60 0.45
CA PHE A 93 6.95 4.10 -0.71
C PHE A 93 7.89 3.52 -1.76
N ASN A 94 9.06 4.13 -1.97
CA ASN A 94 10.08 3.58 -2.86
C ASN A 94 10.56 2.18 -2.41
N ASP A 95 10.79 2.00 -1.10
CA ASP A 95 11.18 0.69 -0.56
C ASP A 95 10.05 -0.35 -0.77
N LEU A 96 8.79 0.03 -0.53
CA LEU A 96 7.64 -0.83 -0.78
C LEU A 96 7.47 -1.18 -2.27
N ASN A 97 7.77 -0.24 -3.16
CA ASN A 97 7.67 -0.45 -4.60
C ASN A 97 8.69 -1.47 -5.10
N ASN A 98 9.84 -1.60 -4.42
CA ASN A 98 10.87 -2.60 -4.71
C ASN A 98 10.68 -3.91 -3.92
N ASP A 99 9.63 -4.04 -3.11
CA ASP A 99 9.36 -5.26 -2.34
C ASP A 99 9.05 -6.44 -3.29
N PRO A 100 9.62 -7.64 -3.08
CA PRO A 100 9.37 -8.80 -3.94
C PRO A 100 7.90 -9.26 -3.97
N ASN A 101 7.06 -8.81 -3.03
CA ASN A 101 5.63 -9.08 -3.03
C ASN A 101 4.82 -8.10 -3.88
N ASN A 102 5.43 -7.00 -4.34
CA ASN A 102 4.87 -6.05 -5.30
C ASN A 102 4.88 -6.63 -6.73
N LYS A 103 4.21 -7.77 -6.90
CA LYS A 103 3.99 -8.42 -8.19
C LYS A 103 2.72 -7.86 -8.81
N GLU A 104 2.72 -7.69 -10.12
CA GLU A 104 1.55 -7.23 -10.86
C GLU A 104 0.30 -8.04 -10.47
N ASN A 105 -0.81 -7.35 -10.21
CA ASN A 105 -2.10 -7.92 -9.80
C ASN A 105 -2.12 -8.62 -8.43
N SER A 106 -1.01 -8.65 -7.68
CA SER A 106 -1.00 -9.17 -6.32
C SER A 106 -1.84 -8.29 -5.38
N SER A 107 -2.34 -8.87 -4.29
CA SER A 107 -3.07 -8.12 -3.26
C SER A 107 -2.21 -6.99 -2.68
N TYR A 108 -0.90 -7.21 -2.53
CA TYR A 108 0.05 -6.20 -2.06
C TYR A 108 0.19 -5.05 -3.04
N ASN A 109 0.34 -5.36 -4.33
CA ASN A 109 0.40 -4.37 -5.40
C ASN A 109 -0.89 -3.53 -5.49
N LYS A 110 -2.06 -4.15 -5.30
CA LYS A 110 -3.34 -3.42 -5.23
C LYS A 110 -3.39 -2.41 -4.08
N LEU A 111 -2.98 -2.82 -2.87
CA LEU A 111 -2.92 -1.89 -1.71
C LEU A 111 -1.92 -0.76 -1.95
N LEU A 112 -0.76 -1.08 -2.52
CA LEU A 112 0.25 -0.08 -2.85
C LEU A 112 -0.25 0.91 -3.91
N SER A 113 -1.01 0.45 -4.91
CA SER A 113 -1.66 1.33 -5.89
C SER A 113 -2.64 2.29 -5.23
N ILE A 114 -3.45 1.82 -4.28
CA ILE A 114 -4.39 2.68 -3.55
C ILE A 114 -3.63 3.77 -2.79
N LEU A 115 -2.57 3.41 -2.04
CA LEU A 115 -1.72 4.38 -1.34
C LEU A 115 -1.09 5.40 -2.30
N SER A 116 -0.65 4.95 -3.48
CA SER A 116 -0.09 5.82 -4.52
C SER A 116 -1.12 6.81 -5.05
N ASP A 117 -2.31 6.31 -5.39
CA ASP A 117 -3.39 7.13 -5.95
C ASP A 117 -3.88 8.17 -4.94
N ASP A 118 -4.02 7.78 -3.67
CA ASP A 118 -4.40 8.69 -2.58
C ASP A 118 -3.32 9.75 -2.34
N TYR A 119 -2.04 9.37 -2.28
CA TYR A 119 -0.96 10.35 -2.17
C TYR A 119 -0.91 11.31 -3.37
N ASN A 120 -1.08 10.82 -4.60
CA ASN A 120 -1.13 11.66 -5.79
C ASN A 120 -2.30 12.66 -5.74
N ASN A 121 -3.44 12.26 -5.17
CA ASN A 121 -4.58 13.15 -4.96
C ASN A 121 -4.27 14.23 -3.91
N LEU A 122 -3.60 13.87 -2.83
CA LEU A 122 -3.11 14.83 -1.84
C LEU A 122 -2.07 15.79 -2.43
N GLN A 123 -1.16 15.28 -3.25
CA GLN A 123 -0.12 16.06 -3.91
C GLN A 123 -0.71 17.13 -4.85
N LYS A 124 -1.82 16.83 -5.54
CA LYS A 124 -2.55 17.85 -6.32
C LYS A 124 -3.05 19.02 -5.46
N LYS A 125 -3.23 18.82 -4.15
CA LYS A 125 -3.60 19.85 -3.18
C LYS A 125 -2.37 20.52 -2.54
N CYS A 126 -1.27 19.77 -2.40
CA CYS A 126 0.04 20.27 -1.99
C CYS A 126 1.08 20.10 -3.08
N THR A 127 1.15 21.05 -4.00
CA THR A 127 2.08 20.99 -5.15
C THR A 127 3.55 21.02 -4.74
N ASN A 128 3.86 21.43 -3.51
CA ASN A 128 5.21 21.42 -2.94
C ASN A 128 5.62 20.04 -2.39
N PHE A 129 4.71 19.08 -2.33
CA PHE A 129 5.07 17.70 -1.95
C PHE A 129 5.84 17.01 -3.07
N PRO A 130 6.85 16.19 -2.71
CA PRO A 130 7.64 15.45 -3.69
C PRO A 130 6.73 14.53 -4.52
N PHE A 131 7.10 14.35 -5.80
CA PHE A 131 6.42 13.36 -6.64
C PHE A 131 6.81 11.96 -6.19
N LEU A 132 5.86 11.03 -6.30
CA LEU A 132 6.24 9.63 -6.28
C LEU A 132 7.15 9.33 -7.47
N PRO A 133 8.21 8.56 -7.27
CA PRO A 133 9.13 8.23 -8.35
C PRO A 133 8.38 7.49 -9.46
N VAL A 134 8.56 7.94 -10.70
CA VAL A 134 8.00 7.30 -11.89
C VAL A 134 8.86 6.08 -12.21
N TYR A 135 8.58 4.96 -11.57
CA TYR A 135 9.12 3.67 -12.00
C TYR A 135 8.17 3.06 -13.03
N PRO A 136 8.66 2.40 -14.09
CA PRO A 136 7.77 1.55 -14.87
C PRO A 136 7.24 0.47 -13.93
N ARG A 137 5.91 0.36 -13.85
CA ARG A 137 5.14 -0.61 -13.02
C ARG A 137 5.49 -2.09 -13.28
N SER A 138 6.45 -2.37 -14.15
CA SER A 138 6.99 -3.69 -14.43
C SER A 138 8.42 -3.59 -14.99
N PHE A 139 9.45 -3.69 -14.14
CA PHE A 139 10.72 -4.25 -14.61
C PHE A 139 10.60 -5.78 -14.64
N SER A 140 9.77 -6.27 -15.57
CA SER A 140 10.05 -7.50 -16.31
C SER A 140 10.95 -7.21 -17.51
N ILE A 141 11.84 -6.21 -17.41
CA ILE A 141 13.03 -6.25 -18.25
C ILE A 141 13.90 -7.35 -17.63
N LYS A 142 13.76 -8.57 -18.17
CA LYS A 142 14.90 -9.47 -18.25
C LYS A 142 16.00 -8.64 -18.92
N VAL A 143 16.87 -8.01 -18.13
CA VAL A 143 18.12 -7.47 -18.63
C VAL A 143 18.96 -8.69 -18.96
N THR A 144 18.67 -9.29 -20.11
CA THR A 144 19.59 -10.19 -20.75
C THR A 144 20.74 -9.28 -21.17
N LEU A 145 21.80 -9.25 -20.36
CA LEU A 145 23.08 -8.65 -20.74
C LEU A 145 23.48 -9.29 -22.07
N ILE A 146 23.22 -8.61 -23.19
CA ILE A 146 23.84 -8.95 -24.45
C ILE A 146 25.28 -8.45 -24.29
N PRO A 147 26.29 -9.33 -24.28
CA PRO A 147 27.67 -8.85 -24.29
C PRO A 147 27.87 -8.16 -25.64
N ILE A 148 28.05 -6.84 -25.61
CA ILE A 148 28.51 -6.09 -26.77
C ILE A 148 29.93 -6.57 -27.02
N THR A 149 30.11 -7.52 -27.93
CA THR A 149 31.42 -7.86 -28.46
C THR A 149 31.88 -6.67 -29.29
N PHE A 150 32.80 -5.89 -28.73
CA PHE A 150 33.54 -4.86 -29.47
C PHE A 150 34.35 -5.54 -30.57
N ILE A 151 33.86 -5.49 -31.80
CA ILE A 151 34.67 -5.79 -32.98
C ILE A 151 35.51 -4.53 -33.26
N PHE A 152 36.74 -4.51 -32.79
CA PHE A 152 37.75 -3.61 -33.34
C PHE A 152 38.20 -4.18 -34.69
N VAL A 153 37.62 -3.68 -35.78
CA VAL A 153 38.23 -3.84 -37.10
C VAL A 153 39.41 -2.87 -37.15
N ALA A 154 40.62 -3.41 -37.10
CA ALA A 154 41.81 -2.69 -37.48
C ALA A 154 41.70 -2.37 -38.97
N ILE A 155 41.59 -1.08 -39.30
CA ILE A 155 41.77 -0.58 -40.66
C ILE A 155 43.27 -0.22 -40.78
N PRO A 156 43.97 -0.72 -41.82
CA PRO A 156 45.41 -0.57 -41.99
C PRO A 156 45.87 0.87 -42.24
#